data_AF-A0A534HUP3-F1
#
_entry.id   AF-A0A534HUP3-F1
#
_cell.length_a   1.000
_cell.length_b   1.000
_cell.length_c   1.000
_cell.angle_alpha   90.00
_cell.angle_beta   90.00
_cell.angle_gamma   90.00
#
_symmetry.space_group_name_H-M   'P 1'
#
loop_
_entity.id
_entity.type
_entity.pdbx_description
1 polymer ?
#
loop_
_entity_poly.entity_id
_entity_poly.type
_entity_poly.pdbx_seq_one_letter_code
_entity_poly.pdbx_strand_id
1 'polypeptide(L)'
;MEIGCGARVRDFDGRRYFYFWHYERDNGRSERREDYVGRVDSEKARSDLLRRMAAYHRRAEQEFARRRARIEGLVMAAYTST
;
A
#
# COMPACT_ATOMS: atom_id res chain seq x y z
N MET A 1 9.94 -4.94 -6.72
CA MET A 1 8.69 -4.20 -6.45
C MET A 1 8.23 -4.63 -5.08
N GLU A 2 8.29 -3.70 -4.14
CA GLU A 2 7.69 -3.86 -2.82
C GLU A 2 6.28 -3.26 -2.86
N ILE A 3 5.33 -4.02 -2.32
CA ILE A 3 3.94 -3.62 -2.10
C ILE A 3 3.65 -3.89 -0.64
N GLY A 4 3.02 -2.95 0.02
CA GLY A 4 2.66 -3.08 1.42
C GLY A 4 2.24 -1.74 2.00
N CYS A 5 1.36 -1.80 2.98
CA CYS A 5 1.02 -0.68 3.81
C CYS A 5 0.81 -1.12 5.26
N GLY A 6 0.78 -0.17 6.18
CA GLY A 6 0.42 -0.44 7.56
C GLY A 6 0.28 0.82 8.38
N ALA A 7 -0.13 0.62 9.63
CA ALA A 7 -0.21 1.67 10.63
C ALA A 7 0.97 1.55 11.60
N ARG A 8 1.47 2.70 12.04
CA ARG A 8 2.40 2.81 13.16
C ARG A 8 1.85 3.83 14.15
N VAL A 9 1.97 3.54 15.44
CA VAL A 9 1.74 4.55 16.49
C VAL A 9 3.09 5.07 16.93
N ARG A 10 3.25 6.39 16.93
CA ARG A 10 4.43 7.06 17.51
C ARG A 10 3.99 7.84 18.75
N ASP A 11 4.80 7.76 19.79
CA ASP A 11 4.64 8.55 21.01
C ASP A 11 5.63 9.72 20.99
N PHE A 12 5.12 10.92 21.26
CA PHE A 12 5.91 12.13 21.42
C PHE A 12 5.33 12.93 22.58
N ASP A 13 6.13 13.11 23.64
CA ASP A 13 5.77 13.91 24.81
C ASP A 13 4.43 13.48 25.44
N GLY A 14 4.23 12.16 25.59
CA GLY A 14 3.01 11.58 26.16
C GLY A 14 1.79 11.65 25.24
N ARG A 15 1.95 12.15 24.01
CA ARG A 15 0.90 12.17 22.99
C ARG A 15 1.19 11.12 21.94
N ARG A 16 0.17 10.32 21.62
CA ARG A 16 0.26 9.22 20.65
C ARG A 16 -0.41 9.59 19.35
N TYR A 17 0.23 9.25 18.25
CA TYR A 17 -0.20 9.62 16.90
C TYR A 17 -0.15 8.43 15.94
N PHE A 18 -1.16 8.34 15.09
CA PHE A 18 -1.19 7.44 13.96
C PHE A 18 -0.35 7.99 12.80
N TYR A 19 0.49 7.10 12.28
CA TYR A 19 1.20 7.26 11.02
C TYR A 19 0.79 6.10 10.10
N PHE A 20 0.46 6.42 8.86
CA PHE A 20 0.19 5.44 7.82
C PHE A 20 1.43 5.33 6.94
N TRP A 21 2.02 4.15 6.82
CA TRP A 21 3.11 3.90 5.88
C TRP A 21 2.62 3.05 4.72
N HIS A 22 3.15 3.31 3.53
CA HIS A 22 2.85 2.54 2.33
C HIS A 22 3.97 2.65 1.30
N TYR A 23 4.09 1.65 0.44
CA TYR A 23 4.95 1.73 -0.73
C TYR A 23 4.24 2.41 -1.89
N GLU A 24 4.82 3.49 -2.40
CA GLU A 24 4.43 4.11 -3.66
C GLU A 24 5.33 3.63 -4.79
N ARG A 25 4.82 3.65 -6.03
CA ARG A 25 5.63 3.41 -7.22
C ARG A 25 6.03 4.73 -7.82
N ASP A 26 7.32 4.92 -7.96
CA ASP A 26 7.91 6.00 -8.73
C ASP A 26 8.94 5.42 -9.70
N ASN A 27 8.74 5.66 -11.00
CA ASN A 27 9.68 5.30 -12.08
C ASN A 27 10.30 3.88 -11.97
N GLY A 28 9.47 2.89 -11.67
CA GLY A 28 9.89 1.48 -11.57
C GLY A 28 10.53 1.08 -10.23
N ARG A 29 10.74 2.03 -9.32
CA ARG A 29 11.17 1.79 -7.94
C ARG A 29 9.99 1.85 -6.98
N SER A 30 10.11 1.15 -5.87
CA SER A 30 9.17 1.23 -4.75
C SER A 30 9.78 2.16 -3.70
N GLU A 31 9.09 3.25 -3.36
CA GLU A 31 9.51 4.16 -2.29
C GLU A 31 8.58 4.01 -1.10
N ARG A 32 9.14 3.86 0.11
CA ARG A 32 8.35 3.79 1.34
C ARG A 32 8.02 5.21 1.82
N ARG A 33 6.74 5.56 1.79
CA ARG A 33 6.19 6.81 2.32
C ARG A 33 5.59 6.58 3.71
N GLU A 34 5.60 7.61 4.54
CA GLU A 34 4.95 7.60 5.86
C GLU A 34 4.23 8.94 6.07
N ASP A 35 2.91 8.89 6.19
CA ASP A 35 2.05 10.04 6.36
C ASP A 35 1.56 10.14 7.81
N TYR A 36 1.62 11.34 8.36
CA TYR A 36 0.90 11.66 9.58
C TYR A 36 -0.62 11.64 9.33
N VAL A 37 -1.37 10.97 10.22
CA VAL A 37 -2.84 10.86 10.10
C VAL A 37 -3.54 11.67 11.17
N GLY A 38 -3.07 11.61 12.42
CA GLY A 38 -3.71 12.30 13.55
C GLY A 38 -3.42 11.65 14.90
N ARG A 39 -3.99 12.19 15.98
CA ARG A 39 -3.89 11.59 17.32
C ARG A 39 -4.69 10.29 17.41
N VAL A 40 -4.25 9.36 18.26
CA VAL A 40 -4.91 8.06 18.42
C VAL A 40 -6.30 8.12 19.05
N ASP A 41 -6.58 9.18 19.80
CA ASP A 41 -7.88 9.44 20.45
C ASP A 41 -8.89 10.10 19.51
N SER A 42 -8.48 10.47 18.29
CA SER A 42 -9.37 11.06 17.30
C SER A 42 -10.09 9.99 16.48
N GLU A 43 -11.42 9.92 16.63
CA GLU A 43 -12.28 9.05 15.82
C GLU A 43 -12.13 9.33 14.31
N LYS A 44 -11.96 10.62 13.95
CA LYS A 44 -11.70 11.05 12.57
C LYS A 44 -10.38 10.48 12.06
N ALA A 45 -9.32 10.50 12.87
CA ALA A 45 -8.02 9.95 12.48
C ALA A 45 -8.07 8.42 12.34
N ARG A 46 -8.78 7.72 13.23
CA ARG A 46 -9.02 6.27 13.13
C ARG A 46 -9.75 5.92 11.83
N SER A 47 -10.82 6.64 11.52
CA SER A 47 -11.60 6.45 10.30
C SER A 47 -10.78 6.76 9.04
N ASP A 48 -9.98 7.82 9.05
CA ASP A 48 -9.09 8.16 7.93
C ASP A 48 -8.02 7.08 7.69
N LEU A 49 -7.38 6.57 8.76
CA LEU A 49 -6.39 5.50 8.68
C LEU A 49 -6.96 4.25 7.99
N LEU A 50 -8.13 3.79 8.44
CA LEU A 50 -8.79 2.61 7.86
C LEU A 50 -9.18 2.84 6.40
N ARG A 51 -9.64 4.05 6.06
CA ARG A 51 -9.95 4.43 4.67
C ARG A 51 -8.69 4.39 3.79
N ARG A 52 -7.56 4.91 4.26
CA ARG A 52 -6.28 4.87 3.54
C ARG A 52 -5.80 3.45 3.30
N MET A 53 -5.90 2.58 4.32
CA MET A 53 -5.59 1.15 4.19
C MET A 53 -6.46 0.48 3.11
N ALA A 54 -7.78 0.67 3.15
CA ALA A 54 -8.69 0.10 2.16
C ALA A 54 -8.42 0.63 0.74
N ALA A 55 -8.11 1.93 0.60
CA ALA A 55 -7.73 2.52 -0.68
C ALA A 55 -6.41 1.94 -1.21
N TYR A 56 -5.43 1.70 -0.33
CA TYR A 56 -4.17 1.07 -0.72
C TYR A 56 -4.38 -0.38 -1.18
N HIS A 57 -5.08 -1.20 -0.40
CA HIS A 57 -5.34 -2.60 -0.76
C HIS A 57 -6.03 -2.73 -2.12
N ARG A 58 -7.07 -1.93 -2.40
CA ARG A 58 -7.73 -1.95 -3.72
C ARG A 58 -6.77 -1.65 -4.88
N ARG A 59 -5.84 -0.70 -4.70
CA ARG A 59 -4.82 -0.40 -5.72
C ARG A 59 -3.80 -1.54 -5.85
N ALA A 60 -3.37 -2.11 -4.73
CA ALA A 60 -2.45 -3.24 -4.70
C ALA A 60 -3.04 -4.49 -5.38
N GLU A 61 -4.31 -4.81 -5.13
CA GLU A 61 -5.04 -5.90 -5.77
C GLU A 61 -5.09 -5.73 -7.29
N GLN A 62 -5.38 -4.52 -7.78
CA GLN A 62 -5.37 -4.22 -9.20
C GLN A 62 -3.97 -4.42 -9.82
N GLU A 63 -2.92 -4.02 -9.10
CA GLU A 63 -1.54 -4.21 -9.55
C GLU A 63 -1.16 -5.70 -9.61
N PHE A 64 -1.54 -6.48 -8.60
CA PHE A 64 -1.35 -7.93 -8.60
C PHE A 64 -2.08 -8.60 -9.76
N ALA A 65 -3.34 -8.21 -10.01
CA ALA A 65 -4.13 -8.73 -11.12
C ALA A 65 -3.46 -8.42 -12.48
N ARG A 66 -3.02 -7.17 -12.71
CA ARG A 66 -2.30 -6.77 -13.93
C ARG A 66 -1.01 -7.57 -14.12
N ARG A 67 -0.23 -7.73 -13.06
CA ARG A 67 1.04 -8.45 -13.11
C ARG A 67 0.82 -9.93 -13.41
N ARG A 68 -0.20 -10.54 -12.78
CA ARG A 68 -0.59 -11.93 -13.05
C ARG A 68 -0.98 -12.10 -14.51
N ALA A 69 -1.88 -11.28 -15.03
CA ALA A 69 -2.31 -11.34 -16.44
C ALA A 69 -1.14 -11.20 -17.43
N ARG A 70 -0.17 -10.32 -17.13
CA ARG A 70 1.04 -10.17 -17.95
C ARG A 70 1.88 -11.45 -17.97
N ILE A 71 2.09 -12.08 -16.81
CA ILE A 71 2.86 -13.32 -16.70
C ILE A 71 2.12 -14.46 -17.40
N GLU A 72 0.80 -14.59 -17.20
CA GLU A 72 -0.03 -15.58 -17.89
C GLU A 72 0.09 -15.45 -19.41
N GLY A 73 0.03 -14.23 -19.96
CA GLY A 73 0.25 -13.99 -21.39
C GLY A 73 1.62 -14.41 -21.90
N LEU A 74 2.68 -14.15 -21.13
CA LEU A 74 4.05 -14.57 -21.48
C LEU A 74 4.19 -16.10 -21.47
N VAL A 75 3.61 -16.77 -20.47
CA VAL A 75 3.62 -18.24 -20.37
C VAL A 75 2.88 -18.87 -21.55
N MET A 76 1.71 -18.34 -21.92
CA MET A 76 0.94 -18.84 -23.07
C MET A 76 1.66 -18.63 -24.39
N ALA A 77 2.27 -17.46 -24.63
CA ALA A 77 3.02 -17.20 -25.86
C ALA A 77 4.22 -18.15 -26.04
N ALA A 78 4.89 -18.51 -24.94
CA ALA A 78 5.99 -19.48 -24.97
C ALA A 78 5.50 -20.89 -25.33
N TYR A 79 4.31 -21.29 -24.87
CA TYR A 79 3.72 -22.59 -25.16
C TYR A 79 3.30 -22.73 -26.63
N THR A 80 2.71 -21.69 -27.23
CA THR A 80 2.22 -21.72 -28.62
C THR A 80 3.34 -21.60 -29.67
N SER A 81 4.59 -21.34 -29.27
CA SER A 81 5.74 -21.20 -30.18
C SER A 81 6.49 -22.51 -30.45
N THR A 82 5.88 -23.67 -30.12
CA THR A 82 6.40 -25.03 -30.40
C THR A 82 5.58 -25.66 -31.52
#